data_AF-A0A2K8DNZ0-F1
#
_entry.id   AF-A0A2K8DNZ0-F1
#
_cell.length_a   1.000
_cell.length_b   1.000
_cell.length_c   1.000
_cell.angle_alpha   90.00
_cell.angle_beta   90.00
_cell.angle_gamma   90.00
#
_symmetry.space_group_name_H-M   'P 1'
#
loop_
_entity.id
_entity.type
_entity.pdbx_description
1 polymer ?
#
loop_
_entity_poly.entity_id
_entity_poly.type
_entity_poly.pdbx_seq_one_letter_code
_entity_poly.pdbx_strand_id
1 'polypeptide(L)'
;IVVGVGAMGSAACLWMARKGLRVLGIERFSLDHGKGSSHGETRMTRLLLFEPGPYVALCKRSLEATKDLEKETGRKLYVQTGVLVAGPSAKSVAGKKKKGEAVFSLPDRAIEAAERCGVPCELLTAEEAKSRWPAFQGLGVHSSVSVAYSPDGGMLLSEQCIIACVEAAASHGCEFRFMEEVVALEHEGPDSWIVRTRGGSVFRSAKVCVTAGMWAREVVPALRDLAVPERQVLGWFLPVSGNGRSLVKEPRYAPERLPAFVVQFGDSNMTSAYSQRTVYGFPPLPGGLPGVKVGVYNHFFQKLSKGDDLGEGADAADERLLRDGLDLTLPEAAAGPCLSMSTCAFTNSPDNGFIVDTDGKGMIVAAGFSGHGFKYNMVIGELLSEMATMECDSEIGGETPQPEGSGGKWSSAPPTGSVRSLCGKAFSLERFGVSLREQGPAGGGGRLAKYADKVAAAEKALALQAEREREEAKGSMHRHSKL
;
A
#
# COMPACT_ATOMS: atom_id res chain seq x y z
N ILE A 1 -1.35 15.36 -18.99
CA ILE A 1 -1.05 13.95 -19.38
C ILE A 1 -0.86 13.13 -18.11
N VAL A 2 -1.37 11.89 -18.05
CA VAL A 2 -1.14 10.95 -16.92
C VAL A 2 -0.27 9.79 -17.43
N VAL A 3 0.85 9.52 -16.76
CA VAL A 3 1.81 8.45 -17.08
C VAL A 3 1.63 7.30 -16.08
N GLY A 4 1.28 6.13 -16.59
CA GLY A 4 0.79 4.98 -15.83
C GLY A 4 -0.72 5.07 -15.63
N VAL A 5 -1.46 4.04 -16.04
CA VAL A 5 -2.93 3.95 -15.92
C VAL A 5 -3.32 2.75 -15.04
N GLY A 6 -2.53 2.54 -13.99
CA GLY A 6 -2.84 1.59 -12.91
C GLY A 6 -3.87 2.15 -11.93
N ALA A 7 -3.83 1.67 -10.67
CA ALA A 7 -4.80 2.08 -9.64
C ALA A 7 -4.96 3.59 -9.48
N MET A 8 -3.84 4.33 -9.33
CA MET A 8 -3.88 5.77 -9.08
C MET A 8 -4.12 6.55 -10.37
N GLY A 9 -3.46 6.17 -11.46
CA GLY A 9 -3.53 6.87 -12.73
C GLY A 9 -4.91 6.79 -13.39
N SER A 10 -5.56 5.63 -13.35
CA SER A 10 -6.94 5.49 -13.86
C SER A 10 -7.93 6.34 -13.08
N ALA A 11 -7.84 6.37 -11.75
CA ALA A 11 -8.66 7.25 -10.91
C ALA A 11 -8.36 8.73 -11.18
N ALA A 12 -7.09 9.12 -11.33
CA ALA A 12 -6.71 10.48 -11.69
C ALA A 12 -7.29 10.89 -13.05
N CYS A 13 -7.22 10.01 -14.06
CA CYS A 13 -7.82 10.26 -15.38
C CYS A 13 -9.33 10.52 -15.26
N LEU A 14 -10.03 9.68 -14.50
CA LEU A 14 -11.47 9.84 -14.25
C LEU A 14 -11.80 11.19 -13.62
N TRP A 15 -11.16 11.53 -12.50
CA TRP A 15 -11.45 12.78 -11.80
C TRP A 15 -11.09 14.02 -12.61
N MET A 16 -9.96 13.99 -13.33
CA MET A 16 -9.58 15.07 -14.24
C MET A 16 -10.57 15.22 -15.40
N ALA A 17 -11.03 14.11 -16.01
CA ALA A 17 -12.00 14.14 -17.10
C ALA A 17 -13.38 14.63 -16.63
N ARG A 18 -13.83 14.23 -15.42
CA ARG A 18 -15.07 14.75 -14.80
C ARG A 18 -15.05 16.27 -14.60
N LYS A 19 -13.86 16.86 -14.40
CA LYS A 19 -13.66 18.31 -14.33
C LYS A 19 -13.64 19.00 -15.71
N GLY A 20 -13.82 18.25 -16.80
CA GLY A 20 -13.76 18.78 -18.17
C GLY A 20 -12.34 19.04 -18.67
N LEU A 21 -11.31 18.54 -17.99
CA LEU A 21 -9.93 18.66 -18.48
C LEU A 21 -9.74 17.77 -19.71
N ARG A 22 -8.89 18.22 -20.65
CA ARG A 22 -8.45 17.38 -21.77
C ARG A 22 -7.34 16.45 -21.29
N VAL A 23 -7.70 15.19 -21.05
CA VAL A 23 -6.82 14.20 -20.44
C VAL A 23 -6.37 13.15 -21.47
N LEU A 24 -5.07 12.82 -21.39
CA LEU A 24 -4.47 11.68 -22.07
C LEU A 24 -3.79 10.81 -21.02
N GLY A 25 -4.24 9.56 -20.87
CA GLY A 25 -3.59 8.52 -20.08
C GLY A 25 -2.69 7.64 -20.95
N ILE A 26 -1.45 7.42 -20.54
CA ILE A 26 -0.46 6.60 -21.26
C ILE A 26 -0.01 5.45 -20.36
N GLU A 27 -0.16 4.21 -20.83
CA GLU A 27 0.18 2.99 -20.10
C GLU A 27 1.06 2.10 -20.98
N ARG A 28 2.15 1.60 -20.41
CA ARG A 28 3.14 0.78 -21.13
C ARG A 28 2.64 -0.64 -21.42
N PHE A 29 1.58 -1.08 -20.74
CA PHE A 29 0.96 -2.39 -20.95
C PHE A 29 -0.50 -2.29 -21.41
N SER A 30 -1.15 -3.44 -21.59
CA SER A 30 -2.60 -3.51 -21.80
C SER A 30 -3.36 -3.12 -20.53
N LEU A 31 -4.62 -2.72 -20.67
CA LEU A 31 -5.54 -2.70 -19.54
C LEU A 31 -5.58 -4.09 -18.90
N ASP A 32 -5.70 -4.14 -17.58
CA ASP A 32 -5.78 -5.40 -16.81
C ASP A 32 -4.55 -6.33 -16.90
N HIS A 33 -3.36 -5.75 -17.05
CA HIS A 33 -2.13 -6.53 -17.11
C HIS A 33 -1.66 -7.03 -15.72
N GLY A 34 -1.10 -8.24 -15.68
CA GLY A 34 -0.52 -8.84 -14.47
C GLY A 34 0.92 -8.42 -14.15
N LYS A 35 1.37 -7.24 -14.62
CA LYS A 35 2.80 -6.83 -14.49
C LYS A 35 3.03 -5.74 -13.45
N GLY A 36 1.98 -5.12 -12.92
CA GLY A 36 2.08 -4.00 -11.97
C GLY A 36 1.84 -4.40 -10.52
N SER A 37 1.34 -3.45 -9.71
CA SER A 37 1.05 -3.67 -8.28
C SER A 37 -0.44 -3.88 -7.96
N SER A 38 -1.29 -3.94 -8.98
CA SER A 38 -2.76 -3.90 -8.82
C SER A 38 -3.46 -5.22 -9.13
N HIS A 39 -2.80 -6.17 -9.80
CA HIS A 39 -3.40 -7.46 -10.20
C HIS A 39 -3.54 -8.45 -9.03
N GLY A 40 -4.26 -9.55 -9.24
CA GLY A 40 -4.54 -10.58 -8.25
C GLY A 40 -5.94 -10.52 -7.68
N GLU A 41 -6.94 -10.12 -8.46
CA GLU A 41 -8.40 -10.11 -8.22
C GLU A 41 -8.90 -9.13 -7.15
N THR A 42 -8.25 -9.08 -5.99
CA THR A 42 -8.75 -8.35 -4.82
C THR A 42 -7.71 -7.52 -4.10
N ARG A 43 -8.15 -6.42 -3.46
CA ARG A 43 -7.39 -5.60 -2.52
C ARG A 43 -8.23 -5.27 -1.30
N MET A 44 -7.61 -5.15 -0.14
CA MET A 44 -8.33 -4.86 1.09
C MET A 44 -8.64 -3.37 1.21
N THR A 45 -9.91 -3.03 1.44
CA THR A 45 -10.34 -1.72 1.96
C THR A 45 -10.78 -1.88 3.41
N ARG A 46 -10.29 -1.04 4.31
CA ARG A 46 -10.51 -1.18 5.76
C ARG A 46 -10.51 0.18 6.44
N LEU A 47 -11.39 0.36 7.42
CA LEU A 47 -11.41 1.53 8.30
C LEU A 47 -10.74 1.25 9.65
N LEU A 48 -10.55 -0.02 10.00
CA LEU A 48 -9.61 -0.46 11.03
C LEU A 48 -8.18 -0.24 10.55
N LEU A 49 -7.64 0.97 10.70
CA LEU A 49 -6.29 1.34 10.30
C LEU A 49 -5.36 1.47 11.50
N PHE A 50 -4.10 1.11 11.34
CA PHE A 50 -3.06 1.32 12.36
C PHE A 50 -2.07 2.40 11.94
N GLU A 51 -2.21 2.91 10.71
CA GLU A 51 -1.49 4.04 10.15
C GLU A 51 -1.98 5.33 10.83
N PRO A 52 -1.08 6.19 11.34
CA PRO A 52 -1.45 7.42 12.04
C PRO A 52 -2.01 8.49 11.10
N GLY A 53 -2.81 9.42 11.62
CA GLY A 53 -3.21 10.62 10.88
C GLY A 53 -4.46 10.44 10.01
N PRO A 54 -4.54 11.06 8.82
CA PRO A 54 -5.80 11.21 8.08
C PRO A 54 -6.26 9.96 7.30
N TYR A 55 -5.55 8.85 7.42
CA TYR A 55 -5.79 7.69 6.57
C TYR A 55 -7.19 7.09 6.76
N VAL A 56 -7.82 7.16 7.94
CA VAL A 56 -9.20 6.67 8.11
C VAL A 56 -10.18 7.51 7.30
N ALA A 57 -10.07 8.84 7.39
CA ALA A 57 -10.91 9.76 6.63
C ALA A 57 -10.72 9.60 5.12
N LEU A 58 -9.47 9.49 4.66
CA LEU A 58 -9.15 9.26 3.26
C LEU A 58 -9.70 7.92 2.75
N CYS A 59 -9.57 6.84 3.54
CA CYS A 59 -10.10 5.54 3.15
C CYS A 59 -11.63 5.56 3.08
N LYS A 60 -12.29 6.27 4.00
CA LYS A 60 -13.75 6.45 4.00
C LYS A 60 -14.21 7.16 2.73
N ARG A 61 -13.60 8.31 2.39
CA ARG A 61 -13.88 9.04 1.14
C ARG A 61 -13.64 8.18 -0.10
N SER A 62 -12.55 7.42 -0.12
CA SER A 62 -12.20 6.54 -1.23
C SER A 62 -13.24 5.42 -1.41
N LEU A 63 -13.73 4.83 -0.31
CA LEU A 63 -14.78 3.81 -0.34
C LEU A 63 -16.13 4.38 -0.81
N GLU A 64 -16.49 5.58 -0.36
CA GLU A 64 -17.69 6.30 -0.85
C GLU A 64 -17.62 6.52 -2.36
N ALA A 65 -16.50 7.09 -2.85
CA ALA A 65 -16.28 7.32 -4.28
C ALA A 65 -16.28 6.02 -5.10
N THR A 66 -15.78 4.92 -4.52
CA THR A 66 -15.84 3.59 -5.17
C THR A 66 -17.29 3.11 -5.31
N LYS A 67 -18.11 3.26 -4.25
CA LYS A 67 -19.53 2.88 -4.29
C LYS A 67 -20.31 3.71 -5.31
N ASP A 68 -19.96 4.98 -5.47
CA ASP A 68 -20.59 5.83 -6.48
C ASP A 68 -20.17 5.44 -7.90
N LEU A 69 -18.90 5.06 -8.12
CA LEU A 69 -18.45 4.52 -9.40
C LEU A 69 -19.09 3.16 -9.73
N GLU A 70 -19.32 2.30 -8.74
CA GLU A 70 -20.07 1.03 -8.89
C GLU A 70 -21.51 1.31 -9.37
N LYS A 71 -22.19 2.33 -8.84
CA LYS A 71 -23.52 2.74 -9.32
C LYS A 71 -23.48 3.32 -10.73
N GLU A 72 -22.49 4.14 -11.05
CA GLU A 72 -22.35 4.81 -12.35
C GLU A 72 -22.08 3.82 -13.48
N THR A 73 -21.19 2.85 -13.25
CA THR A 73 -20.75 1.89 -14.28
C THR A 73 -21.56 0.60 -14.27
N GLY A 74 -22.31 0.31 -13.20
CA GLY A 74 -23.01 -0.97 -12.99
C GLY A 74 -22.07 -2.15 -12.72
N ARG A 75 -20.75 -1.94 -12.68
CA ARG A 75 -19.77 -2.99 -12.36
C ARG A 75 -19.72 -3.25 -10.87
N LYS A 76 -19.58 -4.52 -10.49
CA LYS A 76 -19.24 -4.85 -9.10
C LYS A 76 -17.78 -4.51 -8.83
N LEU A 77 -17.55 -3.60 -7.88
CA LEU A 77 -16.24 -3.07 -7.47
C LEU A 77 -15.91 -3.41 -6.02
N TYR A 78 -16.92 -3.56 -5.16
CA TYR A 78 -16.71 -3.74 -3.73
C TYR A 78 -17.59 -4.86 -3.13
N VAL A 79 -16.95 -5.80 -2.44
CA VAL A 79 -17.60 -6.86 -1.66
C VAL A 79 -17.36 -6.59 -0.17
N GLN A 80 -18.44 -6.30 0.56
CA GLN A 80 -18.39 -6.04 1.99
C GLN A 80 -18.32 -7.35 2.77
N THR A 81 -17.12 -7.71 3.20
CA THR A 81 -16.86 -8.90 4.02
C THR A 81 -16.74 -8.55 5.50
N GLY A 82 -16.63 -7.25 5.82
CA GLY A 82 -16.01 -6.81 7.06
C GLY A 82 -14.50 -7.07 7.05
N VAL A 83 -13.81 -6.54 8.06
CA VAL A 83 -12.37 -6.71 8.22
C VAL A 83 -12.04 -7.13 9.64
N LEU A 84 -11.26 -8.20 9.75
CA LEU A 84 -10.72 -8.72 11.01
C LEU A 84 -9.24 -8.35 11.10
N VAL A 85 -8.84 -7.81 12.24
CA VAL A 85 -7.47 -7.43 12.53
C VAL A 85 -7.05 -8.10 13.84
N ALA A 86 -6.14 -9.07 13.78
CA ALA A 86 -5.71 -9.85 14.94
C ALA A 86 -4.21 -9.76 15.19
N GLY A 87 -3.81 -9.94 16.44
CA GLY A 87 -2.41 -9.88 16.86
C GLY A 87 -2.25 -10.03 18.38
N PRO A 88 -1.01 -10.05 18.89
CA PRO A 88 -0.74 -10.16 20.31
C PRO A 88 -1.47 -9.09 21.12
N SER A 89 -2.13 -9.47 22.21
CA SER A 89 -2.85 -8.51 23.06
C SER A 89 -1.89 -7.53 23.73
N ALA A 90 -2.30 -6.26 23.95
CA ALA A 90 -1.47 -5.29 24.67
C ALA A 90 -0.98 -5.80 26.04
N LYS A 91 -1.81 -6.60 26.76
CA LYS A 91 -1.45 -7.24 28.02
C LYS A 91 -0.32 -8.27 27.85
N SER A 92 -0.40 -9.11 26.81
CA SER A 92 0.63 -10.11 26.51
C SER A 92 1.96 -9.47 26.12
N VAL A 93 1.92 -8.33 25.43
CA VAL A 93 3.10 -7.56 25.02
C VAL A 93 3.70 -6.79 26.20
N ALA A 94 2.86 -6.27 27.13
CA ALA A 94 3.33 -5.54 28.31
C ALA A 94 4.14 -6.41 29.29
N GLY A 95 3.80 -7.70 29.42
CA GLY A 95 4.48 -8.63 30.32
C GLY A 95 5.91 -9.01 29.92
N LYS A 96 6.33 -8.72 28.68
CA LYS A 96 7.66 -9.08 28.14
C LYS A 96 8.64 -7.91 28.07
N LYS A 97 8.34 -6.76 28.68
CA LYS A 97 9.04 -5.49 28.43
C LYS A 97 10.03 -5.03 29.48
N LYS A 98 11.01 -4.25 29.01
CA LYS A 98 11.79 -3.34 29.84
C LYS A 98 11.02 -2.03 30.05
N LYS A 99 11.18 -1.41 31.21
CA LYS A 99 10.48 -0.17 31.61
C LYS A 99 10.78 0.95 30.61
N GLY A 100 9.76 1.45 29.90
CA GLY A 100 9.86 2.59 28.96
C GLY A 100 9.63 2.27 27.47
N GLU A 101 9.45 1.00 27.09
CA GLU A 101 9.20 0.63 25.68
C GLU A 101 7.71 0.75 25.29
N ALA A 102 7.40 1.33 24.12
CA ALA A 102 6.02 1.53 23.62
C ALA A 102 5.37 0.23 23.14
N VAL A 103 4.18 -0.13 23.65
CA VAL A 103 3.47 -1.39 23.32
C VAL A 103 2.83 -1.26 21.94
N PHE A 104 3.22 -2.13 21.01
CA PHE A 104 2.63 -2.20 19.68
C PHE A 104 1.73 -3.44 19.61
N SER A 105 0.42 -3.22 19.73
CA SER A 105 -0.61 -4.20 19.41
C SER A 105 -1.41 -3.65 18.25
N LEU A 106 -1.37 -4.37 17.12
CA LEU A 106 -2.03 -3.95 15.89
C LEU A 106 -3.56 -3.87 16.05
N PRO A 107 -4.24 -4.83 16.72
CA PRO A 107 -5.67 -4.72 17.04
C PRO A 107 -6.01 -3.50 17.90
N ASP A 108 -5.25 -3.25 18.98
CA ASP A 108 -5.54 -2.14 19.91
C ASP A 108 -5.37 -0.78 19.20
N ARG A 109 -4.33 -0.63 18.36
CA ARG A 109 -4.12 0.57 17.53
C ARG A 109 -5.25 0.78 16.52
N ALA A 110 -5.75 -0.31 15.92
CA ALA A 110 -6.83 -0.24 14.95
C ALA A 110 -8.15 0.23 15.57
N ILE A 111 -8.47 -0.26 16.78
CA ILE A 111 -9.63 0.23 17.56
C ILE A 111 -9.46 1.70 17.92
N GLU A 112 -8.30 2.08 18.47
CA GLU A 112 -8.01 3.47 18.86
C GLU A 112 -8.22 4.46 17.70
N ALA A 113 -7.79 4.08 16.49
CA ALA A 113 -7.98 4.89 15.28
C ALA A 113 -9.44 4.90 14.79
N ALA A 114 -10.12 3.75 14.85
CA ALA A 114 -11.50 3.61 14.44
C ALA A 114 -12.45 4.44 15.34
N GLU A 115 -12.28 4.36 16.67
CA GLU A 115 -13.08 5.10 17.65
C GLU A 115 -12.96 6.62 17.45
N ARG A 116 -11.74 7.13 17.26
CA ARG A 116 -11.50 8.56 16.96
C ARG A 116 -12.24 9.07 15.72
N CYS A 117 -12.51 8.18 14.77
CA CYS A 117 -13.15 8.52 13.50
C CYS A 117 -14.62 8.06 13.43
N GLY A 118 -15.19 7.60 14.54
CA GLY A 118 -16.59 7.13 14.61
C GLY A 118 -16.87 5.91 13.73
N VAL A 119 -15.86 5.07 13.50
CA VAL A 119 -15.99 3.83 12.72
C VAL A 119 -16.54 2.73 13.64
N PRO A 120 -17.65 2.06 13.28
CA PRO A 120 -18.16 0.93 14.04
C PRO A 120 -17.09 -0.16 14.15
N CYS A 121 -16.70 -0.50 15.38
CA CYS A 121 -15.73 -1.54 15.64
C CYS A 121 -16.00 -2.23 16.98
N GLU A 122 -15.47 -3.45 17.12
CA GLU A 122 -15.52 -4.24 18.35
C GLU A 122 -14.17 -4.90 18.60
N LEU A 123 -13.83 -5.09 19.87
CA LEU A 123 -12.66 -5.85 20.30
C LEU A 123 -13.14 -7.17 20.91
N LEU A 124 -12.62 -8.27 20.40
CA LEU A 124 -12.99 -9.64 20.76
C LEU A 124 -11.76 -10.42 21.24
N THR A 125 -12.03 -11.45 22.04
CA THR A 125 -11.08 -12.54 22.31
C THR A 125 -10.95 -13.48 21.12
N ALA A 126 -9.91 -14.33 21.13
CA ALA A 126 -9.74 -15.38 20.12
C ALA A 126 -10.92 -16.36 20.12
N GLU A 127 -11.44 -16.72 21.30
CA GLU A 127 -12.54 -17.65 21.48
C GLU A 127 -13.85 -17.10 20.91
N GLU A 128 -14.17 -15.83 21.19
CA GLU A 128 -15.34 -15.15 20.61
C GLU A 128 -15.23 -15.06 19.09
N ALA A 129 -14.05 -14.71 18.57
CA ALA A 129 -13.80 -14.65 17.13
C ALA A 129 -13.97 -16.03 16.47
N LYS A 130 -13.43 -17.11 17.05
CA LYS A 130 -13.59 -18.49 16.56
C LYS A 130 -15.05 -18.96 16.59
N SER A 131 -15.79 -18.59 17.64
CA SER A 131 -17.22 -18.89 17.74
C SER A 131 -18.02 -18.18 16.65
N ARG A 132 -17.71 -16.91 16.37
CA ARG A 132 -18.40 -16.12 15.33
C ARG A 132 -17.98 -16.49 13.91
N TRP A 133 -16.71 -16.83 13.71
CA TRP A 133 -16.13 -17.17 12.41
C TRP A 133 -15.34 -18.49 12.48
N PRO A 134 -16.03 -19.64 12.32
CA PRO A 134 -15.45 -20.96 12.54
C PRO A 134 -14.29 -21.34 11.62
N ALA A 135 -14.00 -20.59 10.56
CA ALA A 135 -12.83 -20.85 9.72
C ALA A 135 -11.51 -20.47 10.44
N PHE A 136 -11.52 -19.52 11.37
CA PHE A 136 -10.33 -18.98 12.06
C PHE A 136 -9.79 -19.85 13.20
N GLN A 137 -9.79 -21.18 13.04
CA GLN A 137 -9.37 -22.10 14.11
C GLN A 137 -7.91 -21.95 14.54
N GLY A 138 -7.05 -21.35 13.70
CA GLY A 138 -5.65 -21.09 14.05
C GLY A 138 -5.46 -19.93 15.05
N LEU A 139 -6.45 -19.06 15.22
CA LEU A 139 -6.35 -17.91 16.11
C LEU A 139 -6.20 -18.34 17.58
N GLY A 140 -5.15 -17.81 18.21
CA GLY A 140 -4.88 -18.01 19.63
C GLY A 140 -4.23 -19.36 19.98
N VAL A 141 -3.89 -20.19 19.00
CA VAL A 141 -3.25 -21.50 19.25
C VAL A 141 -1.85 -21.34 19.85
N HIS A 142 -1.08 -20.36 19.38
CA HIS A 142 0.33 -20.19 19.77
C HIS A 142 0.56 -19.05 20.79
N SER A 143 -0.38 -18.12 20.94
CA SER A 143 -0.24 -16.98 21.87
C SER A 143 -1.61 -16.37 22.18
N SER A 144 -1.70 -15.59 23.26
CA SER A 144 -2.88 -14.78 23.55
C SER A 144 -3.02 -13.66 22.52
N VAL A 145 -4.05 -13.74 21.67
CA VAL A 145 -4.36 -12.74 20.65
C VAL A 145 -5.62 -11.96 21.00
N SER A 146 -5.62 -10.68 20.65
CA SER A 146 -6.83 -9.85 20.57
C SER A 146 -7.27 -9.75 19.11
N VAL A 147 -8.57 -9.54 18.90
CA VAL A 147 -9.18 -9.46 17.58
C VAL A 147 -10.03 -8.20 17.49
N ALA A 148 -9.62 -7.22 16.68
CA ALA A 148 -10.43 -6.07 16.32
C ALA A 148 -11.24 -6.40 15.06
N TYR A 149 -12.53 -6.06 15.05
CA TYR A 149 -13.40 -6.26 13.90
C TYR A 149 -14.19 -5.00 13.57
N SER A 150 -14.38 -4.76 12.28
CA SER A 150 -15.33 -3.75 11.78
C SER A 150 -16.15 -4.36 10.64
N PRO A 151 -17.48 -4.16 10.63
CA PRO A 151 -18.31 -4.59 9.50
C PRO A 151 -18.05 -3.75 8.24
N ASP A 152 -17.45 -2.57 8.38
CA ASP A 152 -17.11 -1.70 7.26
C ASP A 152 -15.76 -2.10 6.65
N GLY A 153 -15.76 -2.21 5.32
CA GLY A 153 -14.61 -2.67 4.55
C GLY A 153 -14.77 -4.10 4.03
N GLY A 154 -13.71 -4.58 3.40
CA GLY A 154 -13.66 -5.88 2.75
C GLY A 154 -12.80 -5.85 1.51
N MET A 155 -13.35 -6.32 0.39
CA MET A 155 -12.60 -6.55 -0.85
C MET A 155 -12.99 -5.54 -1.93
N LEU A 156 -12.01 -4.81 -2.42
CA LEU A 156 -12.08 -4.12 -3.70
C LEU A 156 -11.68 -5.10 -4.80
N LEU A 157 -12.48 -5.21 -5.85
CA LEU A 157 -12.17 -6.01 -7.03
C LEU A 157 -11.23 -5.20 -7.92
N SER A 158 -9.93 -5.39 -7.73
CA SER A 158 -8.92 -4.39 -8.08
C SER A 158 -8.87 -4.06 -9.57
N GLU A 159 -8.91 -5.10 -10.39
CA GLU A 159 -8.95 -5.06 -11.84
C GLU A 159 -10.23 -4.36 -12.32
N GLN A 160 -11.38 -4.73 -11.74
CA GLN A 160 -12.66 -4.11 -12.06
C GLN A 160 -12.71 -2.63 -11.68
N CYS A 161 -12.08 -2.22 -10.56
CA CYS A 161 -11.96 -0.82 -10.19
C CYS A 161 -11.18 -0.01 -11.24
N ILE A 162 -10.07 -0.55 -11.75
CA ILE A 162 -9.27 0.12 -12.78
C ILE A 162 -10.05 0.20 -14.09
N ILE A 163 -10.69 -0.89 -14.51
CA ILE A 163 -11.52 -0.94 -15.72
C ILE A 163 -12.67 0.07 -15.63
N ALA A 164 -13.37 0.14 -14.49
CA ALA A 164 -14.44 1.10 -14.26
C ALA A 164 -13.96 2.55 -14.33
N CYS A 165 -12.79 2.86 -13.75
CA CYS A 165 -12.19 4.18 -13.87
C CYS A 165 -11.86 4.54 -15.31
N VAL A 166 -11.29 3.62 -16.09
CA VAL A 166 -10.96 3.85 -17.51
C VAL A 166 -12.22 4.04 -18.35
N GLU A 167 -13.23 3.19 -18.15
CA GLU A 167 -14.53 3.27 -18.84
C GLU A 167 -15.23 4.61 -18.57
N ALA A 168 -15.34 5.00 -17.29
CA ALA A 168 -15.95 6.27 -16.92
C ALA A 168 -15.10 7.48 -17.36
N ALA A 169 -13.77 7.40 -17.32
CA ALA A 169 -12.92 8.48 -17.82
C ALA A 169 -13.10 8.66 -19.33
N ALA A 170 -13.17 7.56 -20.09
CA ALA A 170 -13.39 7.59 -21.53
C ALA A 170 -14.76 8.17 -21.91
N SER A 171 -15.81 7.87 -21.14
CA SER A 171 -17.15 8.45 -21.37
C SER A 171 -17.18 9.98 -21.14
N HIS A 172 -16.25 10.50 -20.32
CA HIS A 172 -16.00 11.92 -20.13
C HIS A 172 -14.97 12.52 -21.12
N GLY A 173 -14.55 11.77 -22.16
CA GLY A 173 -13.67 12.26 -23.22
C GLY A 173 -12.17 12.12 -22.94
N CYS A 174 -11.76 11.36 -21.91
CA CYS A 174 -10.35 11.01 -21.71
C CYS A 174 -9.86 10.10 -22.83
N GLU A 175 -8.71 10.43 -23.42
CA GLU A 175 -8.02 9.56 -24.37
C GLU A 175 -7.04 8.62 -23.65
N PHE A 176 -6.84 7.43 -24.20
CA PHE A 176 -5.87 6.46 -23.71
C PHE A 176 -4.92 5.98 -24.81
N ARG A 177 -3.66 5.70 -24.42
CA ARG A 177 -2.66 5.00 -25.23
C ARG A 177 -2.08 3.88 -24.38
N PHE A 178 -2.60 2.68 -24.55
CA PHE A 178 -2.09 1.45 -23.94
C PHE A 178 -0.98 0.86 -24.81
N MET A 179 -0.15 0.00 -24.20
CA MET A 179 1.04 -0.60 -24.84
C MET A 179 2.03 0.47 -25.35
N GLU A 180 2.06 1.63 -24.70
CA GLU A 180 2.91 2.76 -25.06
C GLU A 180 3.77 3.15 -23.84
N GLU A 181 5.07 2.92 -23.95
CA GLU A 181 6.02 3.18 -22.85
C GLU A 181 6.54 4.61 -22.94
N VAL A 182 6.33 5.41 -21.89
CA VAL A 182 7.00 6.71 -21.75
C VAL A 182 8.46 6.49 -21.40
N VAL A 183 9.36 7.07 -22.18
CA VAL A 183 10.82 6.93 -22.03
C VAL A 183 11.53 8.23 -21.67
N ALA A 184 10.87 9.38 -21.88
CA ALA A 184 11.43 10.68 -21.50
C ALA A 184 10.33 11.68 -21.13
N LEU A 185 10.62 12.50 -20.11
CA LEU A 185 9.85 13.66 -19.69
C LEU A 185 10.78 14.88 -19.71
N GLU A 186 10.47 15.87 -20.53
CA GLU A 186 11.34 17.03 -20.76
C GLU A 186 10.50 18.32 -20.65
N HIS A 187 11.09 19.39 -20.13
CA HIS A 187 10.46 20.72 -20.22
C HIS A 187 10.64 21.31 -21.63
N GLU A 188 9.60 21.99 -22.11
CA GLU A 188 9.62 22.84 -23.30
C GLU A 188 9.22 24.26 -22.88
N GLY A 189 10.20 25.01 -22.36
CA GLY A 189 9.93 26.30 -21.73
C GLY A 189 9.37 26.19 -20.30
N PRO A 190 8.89 27.29 -19.71
CA PRO A 190 8.47 27.33 -18.31
C PRO A 190 7.17 26.56 -18.01
N ASP A 191 6.25 26.48 -18.99
CA ASP A 191 4.86 26.06 -18.75
C ASP A 191 4.42 24.85 -19.59
N SER A 192 5.36 24.12 -20.20
CA SER A 192 5.03 22.97 -21.06
C SER A 192 5.98 21.81 -20.83
N TRP A 193 5.42 20.60 -20.89
CA TRP A 193 6.10 19.32 -20.83
C TRP A 193 5.99 18.59 -22.15
N ILE A 194 7.10 18.03 -22.62
CA ILE A 194 7.18 17.03 -23.68
C ILE A 194 7.24 15.64 -23.05
N VAL A 195 6.35 14.77 -23.52
CA VAL A 195 6.33 13.35 -23.16
C VAL A 195 6.71 12.54 -24.39
N ARG A 196 7.85 11.84 -24.32
CA ARG A 196 8.34 10.98 -25.41
C ARG A 196 8.10 9.53 -25.06
N THR A 197 7.74 8.78 -26.10
CA THR A 197 7.40 7.37 -25.95
C THR A 197 8.34 6.48 -26.76
N ARG A 198 8.44 5.20 -26.39
CA ARG A 198 9.30 4.23 -27.06
C ARG A 198 8.91 4.02 -28.52
N GLY A 199 7.63 4.14 -28.87
CA GLY A 199 7.13 4.08 -30.24
C GLY A 199 7.46 5.31 -31.10
N GLY A 200 8.08 6.35 -30.52
CA GLY A 200 8.45 7.58 -31.22
C GLY A 200 7.39 8.69 -31.17
N SER A 201 6.21 8.44 -30.57
CA SER A 201 5.19 9.47 -30.36
C SER A 201 5.68 10.53 -29.39
N VAL A 202 5.31 11.78 -29.67
CA VAL A 202 5.64 12.96 -28.87
C VAL A 202 4.36 13.71 -28.51
N PHE A 203 4.10 13.86 -27.21
CA PHE A 203 2.93 14.57 -26.70
C PHE A 203 3.36 15.82 -25.92
N ARG A 204 2.46 16.81 -25.86
CA ARG A 204 2.68 18.08 -25.13
C ARG A 204 1.55 18.36 -24.15
N SER A 205 1.89 18.88 -22.98
CA SER A 205 0.90 19.28 -21.97
C SER A 205 1.49 20.27 -20.98
N ALA A 206 0.66 21.14 -20.41
CA ALA A 206 1.07 22.02 -19.32
C ALA A 206 1.34 21.24 -18.01
N LYS A 207 0.69 20.09 -17.83
CA LYS A 207 0.83 19.26 -16.63
C LYS A 207 1.11 17.80 -16.99
N VAL A 208 2.03 17.17 -16.28
CA VAL A 208 2.29 15.74 -16.35
C VAL A 208 2.12 15.11 -14.97
N CYS A 209 1.25 14.11 -14.84
CA CYS A 209 1.03 13.38 -13.60
C CYS A 209 1.65 11.98 -13.73
N VAL A 210 2.67 11.68 -12.93
CA VAL A 210 3.38 10.40 -12.96
C VAL A 210 2.87 9.50 -11.84
N THR A 211 2.25 8.38 -12.24
CA THR A 211 1.73 7.34 -11.35
C THR A 211 2.26 5.96 -11.73
N ALA A 212 3.53 5.92 -12.15
CA ALA A 212 4.18 4.75 -12.77
C ALA A 212 4.52 3.60 -11.80
N GLY A 213 3.90 3.52 -10.62
CA GLY A 213 4.05 2.39 -9.69
C GLY A 213 5.51 2.06 -9.38
N MET A 214 5.88 0.79 -9.56
CA MET A 214 7.25 0.32 -9.33
C MET A 214 8.31 0.87 -10.29
N TRP A 215 7.89 1.54 -11.37
CA TRP A 215 8.76 2.23 -12.32
C TRP A 215 8.89 3.73 -12.05
N ALA A 216 8.26 4.24 -10.99
CA ALA A 216 8.25 5.68 -10.70
C ALA A 216 9.68 6.24 -10.54
N ARG A 217 10.61 5.45 -9.99
CA ARG A 217 12.00 5.86 -9.77
C ARG A 217 12.84 5.91 -11.05
N GLU A 218 12.45 5.17 -12.07
CA GLU A 218 13.04 5.18 -13.41
C GLU A 218 12.52 6.34 -14.24
N VAL A 219 11.23 6.66 -14.09
CA VAL A 219 10.59 7.80 -14.79
C VAL A 219 10.97 9.14 -14.16
N VAL A 220 11.09 9.22 -12.83
CA VAL A 220 11.39 10.46 -12.10
C VAL A 220 12.66 10.27 -11.26
N PRO A 221 13.81 10.83 -11.68
CA PRO A 221 15.10 10.64 -10.99
C PRO A 221 15.10 11.02 -9.51
N ALA A 222 14.30 12.01 -9.10
CA ALA A 222 14.18 12.43 -7.70
C ALA A 222 13.60 11.34 -6.78
N LEU A 223 12.92 10.32 -7.33
CA LEU A 223 12.36 9.20 -6.58
C LEU A 223 13.33 8.02 -6.45
N ARG A 224 14.56 8.13 -6.99
CA ARG A 224 15.55 7.03 -7.05
C ARG A 224 15.73 6.31 -5.72
N ASP A 225 15.82 7.04 -4.62
CA ASP A 225 16.04 6.50 -3.28
C ASP A 225 14.79 6.57 -2.39
N LEU A 226 13.67 7.05 -2.94
CA LEU A 226 12.41 7.29 -2.22
C LEU A 226 11.30 6.31 -2.57
N ALA A 227 11.31 5.70 -3.75
CA ALA A 227 10.27 4.79 -4.22
C ALA A 227 10.88 3.45 -4.62
N VAL A 228 11.26 2.63 -3.64
CA VAL A 228 12.04 1.40 -3.86
C VAL A 228 11.11 0.20 -4.07
N PRO A 229 11.16 -0.47 -5.23
CA PRO A 229 10.33 -1.64 -5.47
C PRO A 229 10.76 -2.85 -4.65
N GLU A 230 9.80 -3.67 -4.24
CA GLU A 230 10.01 -4.87 -3.43
C GLU A 230 9.07 -6.00 -3.87
N ARG A 231 9.64 -7.18 -4.15
CA ARG A 231 8.89 -8.36 -4.61
C ARG A 231 7.98 -8.90 -3.51
N GLN A 232 6.72 -9.15 -3.89
CA GLN A 232 5.69 -9.79 -3.09
C GLN A 232 5.12 -11.00 -3.84
N VAL A 233 4.56 -11.95 -3.09
CA VAL A 233 3.83 -13.09 -3.66
C VAL A 233 2.46 -13.21 -3.02
N LEU A 234 1.47 -13.47 -3.86
CA LEU A 234 0.10 -13.82 -3.50
C LEU A 234 -0.12 -15.30 -3.80
N GLY A 235 -0.89 -15.99 -2.97
CA GLY A 235 -1.29 -17.38 -3.22
C GLY A 235 -2.78 -17.63 -2.95
N TRP A 236 -3.35 -18.62 -3.63
CA TRP A 236 -4.74 -19.03 -3.49
C TRP A 236 -4.79 -20.49 -3.05
N PHE A 237 -5.38 -20.76 -1.89
CA PHE A 237 -5.39 -22.08 -1.28
C PHE A 237 -6.81 -22.58 -1.11
N LEU A 238 -7.09 -23.80 -1.59
CA LEU A 238 -8.42 -24.39 -1.51
C LEU A 238 -8.65 -24.95 -0.10
N PRO A 239 -9.58 -24.44 0.71
CA PRO A 239 -9.83 -25.00 2.02
C PRO A 239 -10.37 -26.43 1.94
N VAL A 240 -9.84 -27.33 2.78
CA VAL A 240 -10.20 -28.75 2.83
C VAL A 240 -10.46 -29.23 4.26
N SER A 241 -11.38 -30.19 4.43
CA SER A 241 -11.54 -30.88 5.72
C SER A 241 -10.44 -31.91 5.94
N GLY A 242 -10.36 -32.47 7.15
CA GLY A 242 -9.36 -33.49 7.52
C GLY A 242 -9.38 -34.77 6.67
N ASN A 243 -10.44 -35.02 5.89
CA ASN A 243 -10.53 -36.11 4.91
C ASN A 243 -10.30 -35.66 3.45
N GLY A 244 -9.81 -34.44 3.22
CA GLY A 244 -9.47 -33.90 1.90
C GLY A 244 -10.64 -33.34 1.08
N ARG A 245 -11.87 -33.31 1.61
CA ARG A 245 -13.04 -32.72 0.91
C ARG A 245 -12.92 -31.19 0.86
N SER A 246 -13.14 -30.60 -0.31
CA SER A 246 -13.22 -29.15 -0.48
C SER A 246 -14.32 -28.53 0.37
N LEU A 247 -13.98 -27.42 1.03
CA LEU A 247 -14.82 -26.62 1.90
C LEU A 247 -15.16 -25.25 1.31
N VAL A 248 -14.71 -24.95 0.09
CA VAL A 248 -14.87 -23.62 -0.51
C VAL A 248 -16.33 -23.20 -0.66
N LYS A 249 -17.27 -24.17 -0.72
CA LYS A 249 -18.72 -23.94 -0.79
C LYS A 249 -19.42 -23.98 0.58
N GLU A 250 -18.69 -24.25 1.66
CA GLU A 250 -19.26 -24.24 3.01
C GLU A 250 -19.56 -22.80 3.43
N PRO A 251 -20.67 -22.54 4.15
CA PRO A 251 -21.03 -21.19 4.56
C PRO A 251 -19.93 -20.43 5.31
N ARG A 252 -19.06 -21.12 6.04
CA ARG A 252 -17.94 -20.50 6.78
C ARG A 252 -16.84 -19.90 5.90
N TYR A 253 -16.84 -20.19 4.60
CA TYR A 253 -15.93 -19.60 3.61
C TYR A 253 -16.64 -18.63 2.64
N ALA A 254 -17.94 -18.39 2.83
CA ALA A 254 -18.64 -17.38 2.04
C ALA A 254 -18.14 -15.96 2.41
N PRO A 255 -18.02 -15.01 1.46
CA PRO A 255 -17.58 -13.64 1.74
C PRO A 255 -18.39 -12.93 2.84
N GLU A 256 -19.66 -13.26 3.00
CA GLU A 256 -20.55 -12.68 4.02
C GLU A 256 -20.32 -13.26 5.43
N ARG A 257 -19.51 -14.33 5.52
CA ARG A 257 -19.28 -15.12 6.75
C ARG A 257 -17.79 -15.30 7.06
N LEU A 258 -16.91 -14.83 6.19
CA LEU A 258 -15.46 -14.84 6.41
C LEU A 258 -14.91 -13.44 6.08
N PRO A 259 -14.65 -12.62 7.12
CA PRO A 259 -14.01 -11.33 6.93
C PRO A 259 -12.68 -11.44 6.19
N ALA A 260 -12.38 -10.43 5.38
CA ALA A 260 -11.01 -10.18 4.98
C ALA A 260 -10.17 -9.94 6.26
N PHE A 261 -8.93 -10.40 6.29
CA PHE A 261 -8.19 -10.44 7.54
C PHE A 261 -6.77 -9.90 7.41
N VAL A 262 -6.28 -9.34 8.51
CA VAL A 262 -4.88 -8.98 8.76
C VAL A 262 -4.51 -9.60 10.09
N VAL A 263 -3.53 -10.48 10.13
CA VAL A 263 -3.09 -11.14 11.36
C VAL A 263 -1.60 -10.99 11.52
N GLN A 264 -1.22 -10.40 12.65
CA GLN A 264 0.15 -10.17 13.03
C GLN A 264 0.70 -11.37 13.81
N PHE A 265 1.85 -11.88 13.38
CA PHE A 265 2.58 -12.98 14.00
C PHE A 265 4.05 -12.61 14.21
N GLY A 266 4.67 -13.25 15.21
CA GLY A 266 6.10 -13.09 15.52
C GLY A 266 6.39 -12.44 16.86
N ASP A 267 7.66 -12.41 17.22
CA ASP A 267 8.12 -12.06 18.56
C ASP A 267 7.94 -10.56 18.85
N SER A 268 7.48 -10.24 20.05
CA SER A 268 7.01 -8.91 20.48
C SER A 268 8.09 -7.82 20.58
N ASN A 269 9.33 -8.11 20.15
CA ASN A 269 10.48 -7.23 20.29
C ASN A 269 10.63 -6.23 19.14
N MET A 270 9.77 -6.29 18.12
CA MET A 270 9.80 -5.37 16.97
C MET A 270 8.83 -4.19 17.15
N THR A 271 9.30 -2.98 16.86
CA THR A 271 8.64 -1.71 17.22
C THR A 271 7.68 -1.14 16.17
N SER A 272 7.41 -1.84 15.06
CA SER A 272 6.58 -1.37 13.94
C SER A 272 5.76 -2.49 13.30
N ALA A 273 4.53 -2.19 12.83
CA ALA A 273 3.73 -3.11 12.02
C ALA A 273 4.46 -3.58 10.75
N TYR A 274 5.34 -2.73 10.20
CA TYR A 274 6.04 -2.97 8.93
C TYR A 274 7.29 -3.86 9.07
N SER A 275 7.71 -4.17 10.29
CA SER A 275 8.85 -5.05 10.58
C SER A 275 8.44 -6.40 11.20
N GLN A 276 7.14 -6.64 11.34
CA GLN A 276 6.60 -7.91 11.86
C GLN A 276 5.99 -8.74 10.73
N ARG A 277 6.00 -10.07 10.87
CA ARG A 277 5.34 -10.96 9.90
C ARG A 277 3.84 -10.79 10.02
N THR A 278 3.26 -10.05 9.08
CA THR A 278 1.82 -9.82 9.03
C THR A 278 1.25 -10.55 7.83
N VAL A 279 0.31 -11.44 8.07
CA VAL A 279 -0.44 -12.15 7.04
C VAL A 279 -1.67 -11.33 6.72
N TYR A 280 -2.03 -11.20 5.45
CA TYR A 280 -3.32 -10.66 5.05
C TYR A 280 -3.99 -11.62 4.08
N GLY A 281 -5.31 -11.65 4.10
CA GLY A 281 -6.04 -12.53 3.21
C GLY A 281 -7.50 -12.19 3.03
N PHE A 282 -8.11 -12.96 2.15
CA PHE A 282 -9.43 -12.72 1.61
C PHE A 282 -10.20 -14.03 1.55
N PRO A 283 -11.52 -14.01 1.82
CA PRO A 283 -12.37 -15.15 1.51
C PRO A 283 -12.33 -15.47 0.01
N PRO A 284 -12.69 -16.70 -0.38
CA PRO A 284 -12.93 -17.06 -1.78
C PRO A 284 -13.83 -16.04 -2.48
N LEU A 285 -13.40 -15.54 -3.63
CA LEU A 285 -14.14 -14.59 -4.43
C LEU A 285 -15.17 -15.32 -5.32
N PRO A 286 -16.47 -15.01 -5.26
CA PRO A 286 -17.43 -15.56 -6.20
C PRO A 286 -17.09 -15.18 -7.65
N GLY A 287 -16.97 -16.18 -8.52
CA GLY A 287 -16.57 -15.99 -9.93
C GLY A 287 -15.06 -15.83 -10.15
N GLY A 288 -14.25 -15.78 -9.08
CA GLY A 288 -12.80 -15.81 -9.14
C GLY A 288 -12.20 -17.20 -8.90
N LEU A 289 -10.90 -17.26 -8.59
CA LEU A 289 -10.25 -18.52 -8.20
C LEU A 289 -10.87 -19.09 -6.90
N PRO A 290 -11.21 -20.39 -6.86
CA PRO A 290 -11.91 -20.98 -5.71
C PRO A 290 -10.95 -21.25 -4.56
N GLY A 291 -10.58 -20.23 -3.77
CA GLY A 291 -9.69 -20.43 -2.63
C GLY A 291 -9.53 -19.17 -1.78
N VAL A 292 -9.01 -19.37 -0.57
CA VAL A 292 -8.58 -18.26 0.28
C VAL A 292 -7.34 -17.65 -0.36
N LYS A 293 -7.42 -16.38 -0.72
CA LYS A 293 -6.26 -15.63 -1.18
C LYS A 293 -5.48 -15.11 0.02
N VAL A 294 -4.17 -15.27 0.02
CA VAL A 294 -3.28 -14.84 1.11
C VAL A 294 -2.02 -14.17 0.56
N GLY A 295 -1.47 -13.24 1.33
CA GLY A 295 -0.13 -12.70 1.17
C GLY A 295 0.51 -12.46 2.53
N VAL A 296 1.84 -12.39 2.54
CA VAL A 296 2.61 -11.96 3.72
C VAL A 296 3.21 -10.60 3.41
N TYR A 297 2.99 -9.64 4.31
CA TYR A 297 3.50 -8.29 4.19
C TYR A 297 5.03 -8.29 4.17
N ASN A 298 5.63 -7.63 3.19
CA ASN A 298 7.07 -7.63 2.94
C ASN A 298 7.66 -9.04 2.77
N HIS A 299 6.98 -9.89 1.99
CA HIS A 299 7.17 -11.33 1.81
C HIS A 299 8.56 -11.86 2.25
N PHE A 300 9.62 -11.52 1.51
CA PHE A 300 11.02 -11.81 1.87
C PHE A 300 11.90 -10.55 1.95
N PHE A 301 11.29 -9.36 2.05
CA PHE A 301 12.00 -8.07 2.00
C PHE A 301 12.94 -7.93 0.77
N GLN A 302 12.55 -8.56 -0.34
CA GLN A 302 13.35 -8.65 -1.56
C GLN A 302 13.25 -7.35 -2.37
N LYS A 303 14.11 -6.39 -2.04
CA LYS A 303 14.25 -5.14 -2.79
C LYS A 303 14.72 -5.41 -4.22
N LEU A 304 14.13 -4.69 -5.17
CA LEU A 304 14.43 -4.77 -6.59
C LEU A 304 15.22 -3.54 -7.03
N SER A 305 16.12 -3.72 -8.00
CA SER A 305 16.93 -2.61 -8.53
C SER A 305 16.18 -1.80 -9.59
N LYS A 306 15.15 -2.37 -10.22
CA LYS A 306 14.20 -1.69 -11.12
C LYS A 306 12.91 -2.51 -11.21
N GLY A 307 11.82 -1.91 -11.68
CA GLY A 307 10.53 -2.58 -11.80
C GLY A 307 10.58 -3.83 -12.69
N ASP A 308 11.39 -3.79 -13.75
CA ASP A 308 11.57 -4.93 -14.67
C ASP A 308 12.33 -6.13 -14.04
N ASP A 309 12.89 -5.99 -12.82
CA ASP A 309 13.55 -7.08 -12.10
C ASP A 309 12.58 -7.98 -11.31
N LEU A 310 11.28 -7.64 -11.25
CA LEU A 310 10.29 -8.40 -10.45
C LEU A 310 10.30 -9.90 -10.77
N GLY A 311 10.55 -10.23 -12.05
CA GLY A 311 10.53 -11.59 -12.55
C GLY A 311 9.12 -12.20 -12.56
N GLU A 312 8.99 -13.31 -13.27
CA GLU A 312 7.78 -14.13 -13.26
C GLU A 312 8.01 -15.35 -12.36
N GLY A 313 6.97 -15.75 -11.64
CA GLY A 313 6.95 -17.02 -10.92
C GLY A 313 7.21 -16.92 -9.42
N ALA A 314 6.51 -17.78 -8.69
CA ALA A 314 6.71 -18.05 -7.29
C ALA A 314 7.20 -19.50 -7.13
N ASP A 315 8.01 -19.75 -6.11
CA ASP A 315 8.63 -21.04 -5.86
C ASP A 315 8.08 -21.72 -4.58
N ALA A 316 8.63 -22.89 -4.26
CA ALA A 316 8.22 -23.65 -3.08
C ALA A 316 8.54 -22.93 -1.76
N ALA A 317 9.53 -22.02 -1.72
CA ALA A 317 9.80 -21.22 -0.53
C ALA A 317 8.74 -20.13 -0.35
N ASP A 318 8.31 -19.49 -1.45
CA ASP A 318 7.19 -18.56 -1.43
C ASP A 318 5.91 -19.26 -0.91
N GLU A 319 5.58 -20.43 -1.46
CA GLU A 319 4.40 -21.21 -1.01
C GLU A 319 4.48 -21.58 0.48
N ARG A 320 5.63 -22.06 0.95
CA ARG A 320 5.83 -22.42 2.36
C ARG A 320 5.57 -21.23 3.28
N LEU A 321 6.08 -20.04 2.96
CA LEU A 321 5.85 -18.84 3.75
C LEU A 321 4.35 -18.47 3.83
N LEU A 322 3.62 -18.61 2.72
CA LEU A 322 2.18 -18.36 2.70
C LEU A 322 1.42 -19.39 3.54
N ARG A 323 1.81 -20.67 3.48
CA ARG A 323 1.23 -21.74 4.28
C ARG A 323 1.47 -21.53 5.77
N ASP A 324 2.68 -21.14 6.17
CA ASP A 324 2.98 -20.81 7.57
C ASP A 324 2.04 -19.72 8.10
N GLY A 325 1.75 -18.71 7.27
CA GLY A 325 0.80 -17.66 7.62
C GLY A 325 -0.65 -18.14 7.70
N LEU A 326 -1.05 -19.04 6.82
CA LEU A 326 -2.38 -19.65 6.84
C LEU A 326 -2.57 -20.60 8.02
N ASP A 327 -1.56 -21.38 8.41
CA ASP A 327 -1.69 -22.35 9.50
C ASP A 327 -2.04 -21.65 10.83
N LEU A 328 -1.49 -20.46 11.02
CA LEU A 328 -1.75 -19.60 12.17
C LEU A 328 -3.11 -18.88 12.13
N THR A 329 -3.85 -18.97 11.02
CA THR A 329 -5.15 -18.31 10.81
C THR A 329 -6.26 -19.30 10.44
N LEU A 330 -6.15 -19.88 9.26
CA LEU A 330 -7.11 -20.73 8.56
C LEU A 330 -6.45 -22.09 8.23
N PRO A 331 -6.27 -23.00 9.21
CA PRO A 331 -5.52 -24.25 9.02
C PRO A 331 -6.13 -25.18 7.95
N GLU A 332 -7.45 -25.16 7.77
CA GLU A 332 -8.13 -25.90 6.69
C GLU A 332 -7.71 -25.41 5.29
N ALA A 333 -7.40 -24.11 5.13
CA ALA A 333 -6.82 -23.57 3.89
C ALA A 333 -5.33 -23.91 3.78
N ALA A 334 -4.59 -23.84 4.90
CA ALA A 334 -3.17 -24.20 4.95
C ALA A 334 -2.91 -25.67 4.58
N ALA A 335 -3.84 -26.58 4.89
CA ALA A 335 -3.77 -28.00 4.54
C ALA A 335 -4.15 -28.28 3.07
N GLY A 336 -4.75 -27.31 2.38
CA GLY A 336 -5.30 -27.47 1.04
C GLY A 336 -4.28 -27.36 -0.09
N PRO A 337 -4.66 -27.75 -1.33
CA PRO A 337 -3.81 -27.50 -2.49
C PRO A 337 -3.64 -26.01 -2.75
N CYS A 338 -2.42 -25.62 -3.13
CA CYS A 338 -2.13 -24.30 -3.69
C CYS A 338 -2.61 -24.29 -5.14
N LEU A 339 -3.64 -23.48 -5.43
CA LEU A 339 -4.27 -23.42 -6.75
C LEU A 339 -3.51 -22.50 -7.71
N SER A 340 -2.91 -21.44 -7.17
CA SER A 340 -2.21 -20.44 -7.95
C SER A 340 -1.30 -19.61 -7.05
N MET A 341 -0.23 -19.08 -7.63
CA MET A 341 0.58 -18.03 -7.04
C MET A 341 0.89 -16.97 -8.08
N SER A 342 1.04 -15.73 -7.63
CA SER A 342 1.32 -14.58 -8.50
C SER A 342 2.30 -13.63 -7.84
N THR A 343 3.34 -13.22 -8.58
CA THR A 343 4.29 -12.19 -8.16
C THR A 343 3.70 -10.81 -8.38
N CYS A 344 3.84 -9.93 -7.39
CA CYS A 344 3.41 -8.53 -7.42
C CYS A 344 4.53 -7.69 -6.79
N ALA A 345 4.45 -6.36 -6.87
CA ALA A 345 5.41 -5.47 -6.22
C ALA A 345 4.74 -4.51 -5.22
N PHE A 346 5.42 -4.28 -4.11
CA PHE A 346 5.29 -3.04 -3.35
C PHE A 346 6.28 -2.01 -3.90
N THR A 347 6.03 -0.74 -3.63
CA THR A 347 6.99 0.34 -3.87
C THR A 347 7.06 1.16 -2.60
N ASN A 348 8.10 0.90 -1.82
CA ASN A 348 8.24 1.34 -0.45
C ASN A 348 8.94 2.69 -0.39
N SER A 349 8.37 3.60 0.38
CA SER A 349 9.02 4.83 0.82
C SER A 349 9.73 4.63 2.16
N PRO A 350 10.73 5.46 2.52
CA PRO A 350 11.50 5.27 3.73
C PRO A 350 10.67 5.23 5.03
N ASP A 351 9.53 5.92 5.06
CA ASP A 351 8.61 5.99 6.20
C ASP A 351 7.31 5.17 6.00
N ASN A 352 7.18 4.46 4.87
CA ASN A 352 5.97 3.78 4.41
C ASN A 352 4.76 4.70 4.15
N GLY A 353 4.97 6.02 4.08
CA GLY A 353 3.97 7.02 3.72
C GLY A 353 3.88 7.24 2.20
N PHE A 354 2.77 7.81 1.75
CA PHE A 354 2.59 8.10 0.32
C PHE A 354 3.40 9.32 -0.12
N ILE A 355 3.98 9.24 -1.31
CA ILE A 355 4.62 10.38 -1.97
C ILE A 355 3.59 10.92 -2.96
N VAL A 356 2.94 12.05 -2.64
CA VAL A 356 1.99 12.72 -3.52
C VAL A 356 2.33 14.19 -3.59
N ASP A 357 2.88 14.61 -4.72
CA ASP A 357 3.69 15.82 -4.75
C ASP A 357 3.72 16.54 -6.09
N THR A 358 4.29 17.74 -6.10
CA THR A 358 4.53 18.55 -7.31
C THR A 358 5.91 19.18 -7.28
N ASP A 359 6.51 19.36 -8.46
CA ASP A 359 7.75 20.12 -8.62
C ASP A 359 7.53 21.64 -8.73
N GLY A 360 6.25 22.08 -8.69
CA GLY A 360 5.85 23.47 -8.88
C GLY A 360 5.91 23.96 -10.33
N LYS A 361 6.44 23.15 -11.25
CA LYS A 361 6.64 23.44 -12.68
C LYS A 361 5.76 22.56 -13.57
N GLY A 362 4.71 21.98 -13.00
CA GLY A 362 3.68 21.25 -13.70
C GLY A 362 3.83 19.72 -13.70
N MET A 363 4.91 19.16 -13.12
CA MET A 363 4.95 17.73 -12.83
C MET A 363 4.30 17.45 -11.48
N ILE A 364 3.40 16.49 -11.47
CA ILE A 364 2.75 15.91 -10.30
C ILE A 364 3.20 14.46 -10.20
N VAL A 365 3.47 13.96 -9.00
CA VAL A 365 3.89 12.58 -8.75
C VAL A 365 2.98 11.94 -7.73
N ALA A 366 2.60 10.68 -7.95
CA ALA A 366 2.02 9.81 -6.94
C ALA A 366 2.76 8.46 -6.95
N ALA A 367 3.52 8.18 -5.88
CA ALA A 367 4.40 7.02 -5.77
C ALA A 367 4.56 6.58 -4.30
N GLY A 368 5.36 5.54 -4.06
CA GLY A 368 5.75 5.14 -2.70
C GLY A 368 4.58 4.61 -1.85
N PHE A 369 3.58 4.00 -2.46
CA PHE A 369 2.36 3.54 -1.79
C PHE A 369 2.55 2.35 -0.82
N SER A 370 3.77 1.86 -0.70
CA SER A 370 4.27 1.02 0.38
C SER A 370 3.42 -0.21 0.72
N GLY A 371 2.76 -0.79 -0.29
CA GLY A 371 1.95 -2.00 -0.16
C GLY A 371 0.54 -1.82 0.37
N HIS A 372 0.11 -0.58 0.68
CA HIS A 372 -1.20 -0.32 1.27
C HIS A 372 -2.03 0.75 0.55
N GLY A 373 -1.55 1.26 -0.60
CA GLY A 373 -2.19 2.36 -1.33
C GLY A 373 -3.49 2.08 -2.07
N PHE A 374 -3.79 0.84 -2.50
CA PHE A 374 -4.90 0.60 -3.43
C PHE A 374 -6.25 1.11 -2.90
N LYS A 375 -6.53 0.93 -1.60
CA LYS A 375 -7.77 1.39 -0.97
C LYS A 375 -7.99 2.90 -1.00
N TYR A 376 -6.93 3.67 -1.30
CA TYR A 376 -6.96 5.12 -1.43
C TYR A 376 -7.01 5.59 -2.88
N ASN A 377 -7.05 4.70 -3.87
CA ASN A 377 -6.94 5.06 -5.27
C ASN A 377 -7.93 6.15 -5.69
N MET A 378 -9.19 6.07 -5.27
CA MET A 378 -10.22 7.05 -5.65
C MET A 378 -9.95 8.43 -5.04
N VAL A 379 -9.62 8.51 -3.75
CA VAL A 379 -9.33 9.80 -3.10
C VAL A 379 -8.00 10.39 -3.56
N ILE A 380 -7.00 9.55 -3.87
CA ILE A 380 -5.74 9.99 -4.45
C ILE A 380 -5.96 10.51 -5.87
N GLY A 381 -6.77 9.85 -6.68
CA GLY A 381 -7.16 10.37 -8.00
C GLY A 381 -7.85 11.74 -7.90
N GLU A 382 -8.75 11.91 -6.93
CA GLU A 382 -9.43 13.18 -6.64
C GLU A 382 -8.41 14.26 -6.29
N LEU A 383 -7.48 13.95 -5.36
CA LEU A 383 -6.38 14.81 -4.96
C LEU A 383 -5.49 15.23 -6.15
N LEU A 384 -5.06 14.28 -6.97
CA LEU A 384 -4.24 14.54 -8.15
C LEU A 384 -4.97 15.44 -9.16
N SER A 385 -6.29 15.33 -9.27
CA SER A 385 -7.10 16.20 -10.12
C SER A 385 -7.15 17.65 -9.61
N GLU A 386 -7.10 17.87 -8.30
CA GLU A 386 -7.00 19.22 -7.71
C GLU A 386 -5.63 19.82 -8.01
N MET A 387 -4.55 19.04 -7.82
CA MET A 387 -3.18 19.48 -8.13
C MET A 387 -3.01 19.81 -9.61
N ALA A 388 -3.67 19.07 -10.50
CA ALA A 388 -3.64 19.33 -11.94
C ALA A 388 -4.27 20.68 -12.34
N THR A 389 -5.19 21.21 -11.53
CA THR A 389 -5.83 22.50 -11.75
C THR A 389 -5.16 23.67 -11.05
N MET A 390 -4.14 23.42 -10.21
CA MET A 390 -3.39 24.50 -9.55
C MET A 390 -2.52 25.24 -10.56
N GLU A 391 -2.47 26.57 -10.47
CA GLU A 391 -1.55 27.39 -11.25
C GLU A 391 -0.09 27.05 -10.88
N CYS A 392 0.80 27.05 -11.87
CA CYS A 392 2.23 27.00 -11.61
C CYS A 392 2.65 28.42 -11.23
N ASP A 393 3.14 28.64 -10.01
CA ASP A 393 3.71 29.95 -9.66
C ASP A 393 5.03 30.13 -10.44
N SER A 394 5.03 31.02 -11.42
CA SER A 394 6.22 31.42 -12.17
C SER A 394 7.21 32.26 -11.34
N GLU A 395 6.84 32.64 -10.11
CA GLU A 395 7.66 33.43 -9.19
C GLU A 395 8.22 32.56 -8.04
N ILE A 396 9.14 31.66 -8.38
CA ILE A 396 10.23 31.33 -7.44
C ILE A 396 11.49 32.03 -7.98
N GLY A 397 11.45 33.36 -7.91
CA GLY A 397 12.63 34.21 -8.01
C GLY A 397 13.46 34.06 -6.73
N GLY A 398 14.22 32.98 -6.65
CA GLY A 398 15.32 32.81 -5.72
C GLY A 398 16.50 32.33 -6.54
N GLU A 399 17.57 33.13 -6.57
CA GLU A 399 18.79 32.96 -7.37
C GLU A 399 19.10 31.52 -7.76
N THR A 400 19.14 31.26 -9.07
CA THR A 400 19.74 30.05 -9.64
C THR A 400 21.17 29.92 -9.12
N PRO A 401 21.51 28.90 -8.31
CA PRO A 401 22.91 28.67 -7.98
C PRO A 401 23.59 28.16 -9.25
N GLN A 402 24.61 28.90 -9.71
CA GLN A 402 25.57 28.41 -10.70
C GLN A 402 26.21 27.11 -10.19
N PRO A 403 26.56 26.15 -11.08
CA PRO A 403 27.08 24.87 -10.66
C PRO A 403 28.54 25.01 -10.26
N GLU A 404 28.80 25.19 -8.96
CA GLU A 404 30.13 24.95 -8.40
C GLU A 404 30.08 23.76 -7.43
N GLY A 405 30.80 22.70 -7.81
CA GLY A 405 31.51 21.82 -6.88
C GLY A 405 30.67 20.96 -5.91
N SER A 406 30.56 19.67 -6.24
CA SER A 406 30.57 18.54 -5.29
C SER A 406 29.68 18.58 -4.04
N GLY A 407 28.65 17.73 -4.03
CA GLY A 407 28.22 17.03 -2.81
C GLY A 407 27.25 17.75 -1.88
N GLY A 408 26.02 17.99 -2.32
CA GLY A 408 24.90 18.36 -1.42
C GLY A 408 24.19 17.12 -0.87
N LYS A 409 24.39 16.82 0.42
CA LYS A 409 23.69 15.75 1.15
C LYS A 409 22.21 16.11 1.37
N TRP A 410 21.31 15.23 0.94
CA TRP A 410 19.88 15.25 1.29
C TRP A 410 19.69 14.83 2.75
N SER A 411 18.88 15.55 3.53
CA SER A 411 18.69 15.25 4.95
C SER A 411 17.76 14.05 5.14
N SER A 412 18.25 13.03 5.86
CA SER A 412 17.55 11.81 6.25
C SER A 412 17.08 11.91 7.72
N ALA A 413 15.89 12.44 7.99
CA ALA A 413 15.21 12.30 9.30
C ALA A 413 13.69 12.58 9.21
N PRO A 414 12.84 11.97 10.07
CA PRO A 414 11.44 11.71 9.76
C PRO A 414 10.48 12.80 10.28
N PRO A 415 9.41 13.12 9.55
CA PRO A 415 8.13 13.48 10.15
C PRO A 415 7.27 12.22 10.33
N THR A 416 6.65 12.09 11.51
CA THR A 416 5.64 11.07 11.78
C THR A 416 4.37 11.38 10.98
N GLY A 417 4.06 10.52 10.00
CA GLY A 417 2.75 10.43 9.35
C GLY A 417 2.29 11.67 8.59
N SER A 418 2.80 11.89 7.36
CA SER A 418 2.17 12.81 6.42
C SER A 418 2.35 12.38 4.96
N VAL A 419 1.41 12.81 4.12
CA VAL A 419 1.62 12.95 2.67
C VAL A 419 2.75 13.97 2.50
N ARG A 420 3.82 13.59 1.82
CA ARG A 420 4.98 14.49 1.62
C ARG A 420 4.66 15.52 0.54
N SER A 421 5.06 16.77 0.81
CA SER A 421 5.15 17.86 -0.18
C SER A 421 6.62 18.28 -0.29
N LEU A 422 7.19 18.19 -1.49
CA LEU A 422 8.51 18.58 -1.97
C LEU A 422 8.49 20.07 -2.30
N CYS A 423 7.31 20.62 -2.60
CA CYS A 423 7.07 22.04 -2.66
C CYS A 423 6.71 22.56 -1.26
N GLY A 424 7.47 23.50 -0.71
CA GLY A 424 7.32 24.02 0.66
C GLY A 424 6.02 24.75 1.00
N LYS A 425 5.00 24.72 0.13
CA LYS A 425 3.64 25.18 0.44
C LYS A 425 2.84 23.99 0.99
N ALA A 426 2.41 24.10 2.25
CA ALA A 426 1.56 23.09 2.88
C ALA A 426 0.26 22.90 2.08
N PHE A 427 0.11 21.73 1.46
CA PHE A 427 -1.14 21.33 0.83
C PHE A 427 -2.20 21.08 1.91
N SER A 428 -3.31 21.82 1.90
CA SER A 428 -4.35 21.69 2.93
C SER A 428 -5.31 20.55 2.60
N LEU A 429 -5.29 19.49 3.43
CA LEU A 429 -6.27 18.41 3.39
C LEU A 429 -7.64 18.82 3.99
N GLU A 430 -7.82 20.09 4.38
CA GLU A 430 -9.03 20.58 5.07
C GLU A 430 -10.32 20.33 4.27
N ARG A 431 -10.26 20.38 2.94
CA ARG A 431 -11.42 20.09 2.07
C ARG A 431 -11.89 18.63 2.13
N PHE A 432 -11.02 17.70 2.54
CA PHE A 432 -11.36 16.30 2.79
C PHE A 432 -11.80 16.06 4.25
N GLY A 433 -12.13 17.12 4.99
CA GLY A 433 -12.47 17.05 6.41
C GLY A 433 -11.27 16.75 7.31
N VAL A 434 -10.04 16.89 6.80
CA VAL A 434 -8.80 16.65 7.53
C VAL A 434 -8.20 17.99 7.95
N SER A 435 -8.42 18.37 9.20
CA SER A 435 -7.61 19.42 9.83
C SER A 435 -6.22 18.85 10.11
N LEU A 436 -5.17 19.40 9.48
CA LEU A 436 -3.78 19.11 9.85
C LEU A 436 -3.38 19.82 11.16
N ARG A 437 -4.28 20.58 11.80
CA ARG A 437 -4.05 21.16 13.12
C ARG A 437 -4.31 20.12 14.20
N GLU A 438 -3.35 19.23 14.41
CA GLU A 438 -3.13 18.59 15.71
C GLU A 438 -1.81 17.82 15.64
N GLN A 439 -0.67 18.47 15.95
CA GLN A 439 0.45 17.97 16.78
C GLN A 439 1.43 19.12 17.11
N GLY A 440 1.34 19.71 18.32
CA GLY A 440 2.44 20.44 19.00
C GLY A 440 2.57 21.96 18.76
N PRO A 441 3.11 22.73 19.73
CA PRO A 441 2.73 24.13 19.96
C PRO A 441 3.35 25.11 18.96
N ALA A 442 2.57 26.17 18.69
CA ALA A 442 2.98 27.35 17.97
C ALA A 442 4.25 27.97 18.59
N GLY A 443 5.26 28.23 17.76
CA GLY A 443 6.44 28.99 18.15
C GLY A 443 7.47 29.01 17.03
N GLY A 444 7.55 30.13 16.30
CA GLY A 444 8.60 30.38 15.33
C GLY A 444 9.99 30.37 15.97
N GLY A 445 10.97 29.81 15.26
CA GLY A 445 12.38 29.80 15.67
C GLY A 445 13.05 28.46 15.38
N GLY A 446 13.99 28.48 14.42
CA GLY A 446 14.61 27.31 13.80
C GLY A 446 15.19 26.27 14.76
N ARG A 447 14.97 24.98 14.45
CA ARG A 447 15.64 23.83 15.07
C ARG A 447 15.86 22.70 14.07
N LEU A 448 16.86 22.84 13.20
CA LEU A 448 17.37 21.74 12.34
C LEU A 448 18.65 21.08 12.88
N ALA A 449 19.22 21.54 14.00
CA ALA A 449 20.53 21.06 14.49
C ALA A 449 20.50 20.03 15.64
N LYS A 450 19.33 19.67 16.21
CA LYS A 450 19.28 18.77 17.39
C LYS A 450 18.84 17.33 17.12
N TYR A 451 18.59 16.95 15.86
CA TYR A 451 18.05 15.63 15.51
C TYR A 451 18.98 14.74 14.66
N ALA A 452 20.06 15.28 14.09
CA ALA A 452 21.00 14.52 13.26
C ALA A 452 21.81 13.48 14.06
N ASP A 453 22.25 13.81 15.28
CA ASP A 453 23.14 12.93 16.06
C ASP A 453 22.45 11.66 16.58
N LYS A 454 21.12 11.70 16.77
CA LYS A 454 20.34 10.55 17.24
C LYS A 454 19.99 9.56 16.11
N VAL A 455 19.91 10.04 14.87
CA VAL A 455 19.59 9.22 13.69
C VAL A 455 20.81 8.42 13.23
N ALA A 456 22.00 9.04 13.21
CA ALA A 456 23.24 8.34 12.88
C ALA A 456 23.56 7.19 13.86
N ALA A 457 23.18 7.34 15.14
CA ALA A 457 23.32 6.30 16.15
C ALA A 457 22.35 5.12 15.92
N ALA A 458 21.12 5.38 15.46
CA ALA A 458 20.11 4.36 15.19
C ALA A 458 20.40 3.56 13.91
N GLU A 459 20.87 4.24 12.85
CA GLU A 459 21.26 3.58 11.59
C GLU A 459 22.46 2.64 11.79
N LYS A 460 23.44 3.07 12.61
CA LYS A 460 24.59 2.22 12.97
C LYS A 460 24.18 1.00 13.79
N ALA A 461 23.20 1.14 14.68
CA ALA A 461 22.69 0.02 15.48
C ALA A 461 21.92 -1.01 14.64
N LEU A 462 21.10 -0.55 13.68
CA LEU A 462 20.37 -1.44 12.76
C LEU A 462 21.29 -2.19 11.79
N ALA A 463 22.34 -1.54 11.29
CA ALA A 463 23.33 -2.21 10.44
C ALA A 463 24.10 -3.32 11.19
N LEU A 464 24.50 -3.06 12.44
CA LEU A 464 25.17 -4.04 13.30
C LEU A 464 24.27 -5.22 13.66
N GLN A 465 22.95 -5.00 13.76
CA GLN A 465 22.00 -6.07 14.06
C GLN A 465 21.73 -6.96 12.84
N ALA A 466 21.58 -6.38 11.65
CA ALA A 466 21.44 -7.14 10.41
C ALA A 466 22.68 -7.99 10.07
N GLU A 467 23.87 -7.55 10.49
CA GLU A 467 25.11 -8.32 10.31
C GLU A 467 25.17 -9.53 11.26
N ARG A 468 24.76 -9.36 12.53
CA ARG A 468 24.66 -10.46 13.51
C ARG A 468 23.65 -11.53 13.10
N GLU A 469 22.48 -11.11 12.62
CA GLU A 469 21.43 -12.04 12.18
C GLU A 469 21.86 -12.85 10.93
N ARG A 470 22.68 -12.26 10.04
CA ARG A 470 23.29 -12.99 8.91
C ARG A 470 24.34 -14.00 9.36
N GLU A 471 25.13 -13.70 10.38
CA GLU A 471 26.11 -14.65 10.92
C GLU A 471 25.44 -15.80 11.68
N GLU A 472 24.37 -15.53 12.43
CA GLU A 472 23.58 -16.57 13.11
C GLU A 472 22.87 -17.50 12.12
N ALA A 473 22.32 -16.95 11.03
CA ALA A 473 21.72 -17.75 9.96
C ALA A 473 22.75 -18.67 9.27
N LYS A 474 23.99 -18.19 9.05
CA LYS A 474 25.10 -19.01 8.51
C LYS A 474 25.56 -20.09 9.49
N GLY A 475 25.58 -19.78 10.80
CA GLY A 475 25.94 -20.73 11.85
C GLY A 475 24.90 -21.84 12.07
N SER A 476 23.62 -21.57 11.83
CA SER A 476 22.53 -22.54 11.89
C SER A 476 22.57 -23.54 10.74
N MET A 477 22.84 -23.08 9.51
CA MET A 477 23.02 -23.98 8.34
C MET A 477 24.20 -24.96 8.51
N HIS A 478 25.28 -24.56 9.18
CA HIS A 478 26.44 -25.43 9.36
C HIS A 478 26.18 -26.58 10.37
N ARG A 479 25.31 -26.36 11.37
CA ARG A 479 24.94 -27.39 12.37
C ARG A 479 23.95 -28.43 11.84
N HIS A 480 23.19 -28.14 10.79
CA HIS A 480 22.31 -29.11 10.13
C HIS A 480 23.00 -29.95 9.04
N SER A 481 24.27 -29.70 8.74
CA SER A 481 25.07 -30.54 7.81
C SER A 481 25.95 -31.60 8.51
N LYS A 482 25.98 -31.60 9.85
CA LYS A 482 26.78 -32.51 10.69
C LYS A 482 25.96 -33.36 11.67
N LEU A 483 24.64 -33.33 11.55
CA LEU A 483 23.70 -34.32 12.06
C LEU A 483 23.12 -35.04 10.85
#